data_AF-A0A0S4KW24-F1
#
_entry.id   AF-A0A0S4KW24-F1
#
_cell.length_a   1.000
_cell.length_b   1.000
_cell.length_c   1.000
_cell.angle_alpha   90.00
_cell.angle_beta   90.00
_cell.angle_gamma   90.00
#
_symmetry.space_group_name_H-M   'P 1'
#
loop_
_entity.id
_entity.type
_entity.pdbx_description
1 polymer ?
#
loop_
_entity_poly.entity_id
_entity_poly.type
_entity_poly.pdbx_seq_one_letter_code
_entity_poly.pdbx_strand_id
1 'polypeptide(L)'
;MTILQKDVLPLRPDFVLLQWYVNDVENNGSSQGSPNVRAFTNQVKQFLLNHSALYFLVVDSVHRLRSRFGRSYAADLFGRVGNPHSLEAQEAERALREFFNKCRDHGVPMGVALVPDLSPIQTGHYPFLYLHQRVLSICADAGVICLDLLPVFMPYLTDPSKVGDLLVNRFDAHMSPFANRLAAEKVLEVWGPTWRTVYEVKSVSGEDVGAVSIAQAARE
;
A
#
# COMPACT_ATOMS: atom_id res chain seq x y z
N MET A 1 7.33 -13.06 -2.82
CA MET A 1 7.58 -13.94 -1.65
C MET A 1 9.03 -13.98 -1.14
N THR A 2 10.04 -13.68 -1.95
CA THR A 2 11.46 -13.80 -1.55
C THR A 2 11.85 -12.87 -0.40
N ILE A 3 11.32 -11.64 -0.36
CA ILE A 3 11.66 -10.64 0.67
C ILE A 3 11.24 -11.10 2.07
N LEU A 4 10.01 -11.61 2.24
CA LEU A 4 9.53 -12.09 3.54
C LEU A 4 10.49 -13.14 4.13
N GLN A 5 10.88 -14.14 3.33
CA GLN A 5 11.71 -15.24 3.81
C GLN A 5 13.19 -14.87 3.97
N LYS A 6 13.71 -14.02 3.08
CA LYS A 6 15.13 -13.70 3.05
C LYS A 6 15.49 -12.55 4.00
N ASP A 7 14.61 -11.57 4.11
CA ASP A 7 14.93 -10.28 4.71
C ASP A 7 14.11 -9.98 5.98
N VAL A 8 12.88 -10.51 6.09
CA VAL A 8 11.99 -10.21 7.23
C VAL A 8 12.03 -11.30 8.30
N LEU A 9 11.70 -12.55 7.97
CA LEU A 9 11.63 -13.64 8.94
C LEU A 9 12.96 -13.92 9.68
N PRO A 10 14.15 -13.80 9.03
CA PRO A 10 15.42 -13.94 9.73
C PRO A 10 15.67 -12.89 10.82
N LEU A 11 15.00 -11.74 10.77
CA LEU A 11 15.04 -10.72 11.82
C LEU A 11 14.24 -11.14 13.07
N ARG A 12 13.51 -12.25 13.01
CA ARG A 12 12.64 -12.77 14.07
C ARG A 12 11.68 -11.69 14.60
N PRO A 13 10.86 -11.09 13.71
CA PRO A 13 9.97 -10.01 14.11
C PRO A 13 8.90 -10.53 15.07
N ASP A 14 8.54 -9.68 16.02
CA ASP A 14 7.47 -9.95 16.97
C ASP A 14 6.07 -9.78 16.39
N PHE A 15 5.99 -9.04 15.28
CA PHE A 15 4.77 -8.81 14.54
C PHE A 15 5.12 -8.38 13.11
N VAL A 16 4.32 -8.81 12.13
CA VAL A 16 4.41 -8.34 10.75
C VAL A 16 3.13 -7.58 10.38
N LEU A 17 3.25 -6.29 10.09
CA LEU A 17 2.17 -5.50 9.52
C LEU A 17 2.38 -5.35 8.01
N LEU A 18 1.55 -6.01 7.21
CA LEU A 18 1.56 -5.83 5.77
C LEU A 18 0.75 -4.59 5.38
N GLN A 19 1.43 -3.57 4.88
CA GLN A 19 0.75 -2.49 4.17
C GLN A 19 0.43 -2.97 2.75
N TRP A 20 -0.86 -3.14 2.45
CA TRP A 20 -1.33 -3.62 1.16
C TRP A 20 -1.87 -2.46 0.31
N TYR A 21 -1.47 -2.39 -0.95
CA TYR A 21 -1.92 -1.40 -1.93
C TYR A 21 -2.40 -2.07 -3.23
N VAL A 22 -3.18 -1.36 -4.04
CA VAL A 22 -3.90 -1.95 -5.19
C VAL A 22 -3.00 -2.58 -6.25
N ASN A 23 -1.74 -2.19 -6.35
CA ASN A 23 -0.77 -2.78 -7.28
C ASN A 23 -0.11 -4.06 -6.73
N ASP A 24 -0.34 -4.44 -5.47
CA ASP A 24 0.18 -5.69 -4.91
C ASP A 24 -0.49 -6.93 -5.51
N VAL A 25 -1.60 -6.76 -6.25
CA VAL A 25 -2.19 -7.83 -7.08
C VAL A 25 -1.45 -8.05 -8.39
N GLU A 26 -0.57 -7.13 -8.78
CA GLU A 26 0.15 -7.23 -10.04
C GLU A 26 1.36 -8.15 -9.87
N ASN A 27 1.39 -9.22 -10.65
CA ASN A 27 2.58 -10.07 -10.71
C ASN A 27 3.71 -9.35 -11.44
N ASN A 28 4.96 -9.67 -11.07
CA ASN A 28 6.21 -9.08 -11.59
C ASN A 28 6.36 -9.10 -13.13
N GLY A 29 5.53 -9.84 -13.87
CA GLY A 29 5.50 -9.86 -15.34
C GLY A 29 4.32 -9.13 -16.00
N SER A 30 3.36 -8.64 -15.21
CA SER A 30 2.07 -8.11 -15.68
C SER A 30 1.93 -6.59 -15.55
N SER A 31 2.92 -5.92 -14.95
CA SER A 31 3.06 -4.47 -15.06
C SER A 31 3.46 -4.17 -16.51
N GLN A 32 2.47 -4.16 -17.40
CA GLN A 32 2.57 -3.40 -18.64
C GLN A 32 2.69 -1.95 -18.22
N GLY A 33 3.91 -1.54 -17.87
CA GLY A 33 4.25 -0.15 -17.65
C GLY A 33 3.68 0.61 -18.82
N SER A 34 2.82 1.58 -18.51
CA SER A 34 2.19 2.50 -19.45
C SER A 34 3.15 2.74 -20.63
N PRO A 35 2.76 2.47 -21.89
CA PRO A 35 3.70 2.39 -23.01
C PRO A 35 4.60 3.61 -22.98
N ASN A 36 5.84 3.37 -22.55
CA ASN A 36 6.82 4.41 -22.35
C ASN A 36 6.90 5.16 -23.67
N VAL A 37 6.67 6.47 -23.63
CA VAL A 37 7.02 7.33 -24.77
C VAL A 37 8.53 7.17 -24.92
N ARG A 38 8.95 6.31 -25.84
CA ARG A 38 10.36 5.97 -26.13
C ARG A 38 11.09 7.14 -26.81
N ALA A 39 10.87 8.37 -26.35
CA ALA A 39 11.53 9.54 -26.88
C ALA A 39 12.94 9.73 -26.29
N PHE A 40 13.19 9.24 -25.07
CA PHE A 40 14.47 9.44 -24.38
C PHE A 40 14.99 8.16 -23.73
N THR A 41 16.31 8.06 -23.58
CA THR A 41 16.96 7.03 -22.76
C THR A 41 16.53 7.19 -21.29
N ASN A 42 16.52 6.09 -20.52
CA ASN A 42 16.08 6.13 -19.12
C ASN A 42 16.87 7.16 -18.28
N GLN A 43 18.15 7.37 -18.57
CA GLN A 43 19.00 8.34 -17.88
C GLN A 43 18.58 9.79 -18.15
N VAL A 44 18.35 10.15 -19.41
CA VAL A 44 17.90 11.50 -19.79
C VAL A 44 16.49 11.76 -19.24
N LYS A 45 15.61 10.76 -19.29
CA LYS A 45 14.28 10.84 -18.68
C LYS A 45 14.37 11.12 -17.17
N GLN A 46 15.20 10.38 -16.44
CA GLN A 46 15.38 10.59 -14.99
C GLN A 46 16.01 11.95 -14.68
N PHE A 47 17.02 12.37 -15.46
CA PHE A 47 17.61 13.70 -15.33
C PHE A 47 16.56 14.80 -15.50
N LEU A 48 15.74 14.72 -16.56
CA LEU A 48 14.69 15.71 -16.82
C LEU A 48 13.58 15.69 -15.76
N LEU A 49 13.19 14.51 -15.25
CA LEU A 49 12.22 14.42 -14.14
C LEU A 49 12.75 15.11 -12.87
N ASN A 50 14.04 14.96 -12.57
CA ASN A 50 14.63 15.51 -11.37
C ASN A 50 14.98 17.00 -11.48
N HIS A 51 15.18 17.53 -12.69
CA HIS A 51 15.72 18.89 -12.91
C HIS A 51 14.82 19.81 -13.74
N SER A 52 13.68 19.34 -14.25
CA SER A 52 12.78 20.15 -15.09
C SER A 52 11.31 20.01 -14.70
N ALA A 53 10.80 21.02 -14.00
CA ALA A 53 9.37 21.14 -13.72
C ALA A 53 8.52 21.18 -15.00
N LEU A 54 9.04 21.80 -16.07
CA LEU A 54 8.35 21.82 -17.37
C LEU A 54 8.21 20.42 -17.96
N TYR A 55 9.27 19.61 -17.93
CA TYR A 55 9.21 18.24 -18.42
C TYR A 55 8.19 17.42 -17.63
N PHE A 56 8.16 17.57 -16.30
CA PHE A 56 7.13 16.96 -15.46
C PHE A 56 5.72 17.38 -15.91
N LEU A 57 5.46 18.67 -16.09
CA LEU A 57 4.15 19.18 -16.50
C LEU A 57 3.71 18.64 -17.88
N VAL A 58 4.65 18.48 -18.82
CA VAL A 58 4.38 17.89 -20.12
C VAL A 58 4.01 16.41 -19.98
N VAL A 59 4.81 15.63 -19.23
CA VAL A 59 4.54 14.20 -18.99
C VAL A 59 3.19 14.01 -18.29
N ASP A 60 2.90 14.79 -17.25
CA ASP A 60 1.63 14.80 -16.53
C ASP A 60 0.45 15.17 -17.45
N SER A 61 0.59 16.18 -18.29
CA SER A 61 -0.44 16.57 -19.26
C SER A 61 -0.69 15.51 -20.32
N VAL A 62 0.36 14.83 -20.80
CA VAL A 62 0.23 13.69 -21.71
C VAL A 62 -0.45 12.51 -21.02
N HIS A 63 -0.12 12.22 -19.74
CA HIS A 63 -0.81 11.19 -18.97
C HIS A 63 -2.30 11.51 -18.80
N ARG A 64 -2.66 12.74 -18.45
CA ARG A 64 -4.07 13.20 -18.38
C ARG A 64 -4.79 13.09 -19.72
N LEU A 65 -4.12 13.43 -20.82
CA LEU A 65 -4.71 13.31 -22.16
C LEU A 65 -4.93 11.82 -22.51
N ARG A 66 -3.96 10.97 -22.20
CA ARG A 66 -4.06 9.51 -22.42
C ARG A 66 -5.12 8.86 -21.56
N SER A 67 -5.27 9.23 -20.30
CA SER A 67 -6.35 8.69 -19.46
C SER A 67 -7.73 9.13 -19.95
N ARG A 68 -7.83 10.23 -20.72
CA ARG A 68 -9.06 10.68 -21.37
C ARG A 68 -9.39 9.92 -22.67
N PHE A 69 -8.38 9.42 -23.39
CA PHE A 69 -8.55 8.74 -24.70
C PHE A 69 -8.21 7.25 -24.70
N GLY A 70 -7.62 6.73 -23.63
CA GLY A 70 -7.25 5.32 -23.43
C GLY A 70 -7.90 4.73 -22.17
N ARG A 71 -7.60 3.46 -21.87
CA ARG A 71 -8.08 2.83 -20.63
C ARG A 71 -7.36 3.42 -19.41
N SER A 72 -8.11 3.83 -18.39
CA SER A 72 -7.54 4.25 -17.11
C SER A 72 -6.85 3.06 -16.42
N TYR A 73 -5.90 3.34 -15.52
CA TYR A 73 -5.27 2.29 -14.71
C TYR A 73 -6.31 1.44 -13.97
N ALA A 74 -7.34 2.09 -13.40
CA ALA A 74 -8.45 1.41 -12.76
C ALA A 74 -9.21 0.47 -13.71
N ALA A 75 -9.50 0.91 -14.94
CA ALA A 75 -10.21 0.08 -15.92
C ALA A 75 -9.34 -1.08 -16.43
N ASP A 76 -8.03 -0.86 -16.60
CA ASP A 76 -7.09 -1.92 -16.97
C ASP A 76 -6.99 -2.98 -15.87
N LEU A 77 -6.76 -2.54 -14.63
CA LEU A 77 -6.66 -3.43 -13.47
C LEU A 77 -7.98 -4.20 -13.28
N PHE A 78 -9.13 -3.54 -13.40
CA PHE A 78 -10.43 -4.22 -13.33
C PHE A 78 -10.60 -5.26 -14.46
N GLY A 79 -10.14 -4.98 -15.67
CA GLY A 79 -10.20 -5.95 -16.77
C GLY A 79 -9.36 -7.22 -16.51
N ARG A 80 -8.27 -7.08 -15.76
CA ARG A 80 -7.32 -8.14 -15.41
C ARG A 80 -7.73 -8.96 -14.20
N VAL A 81 -8.00 -8.28 -13.10
CA VAL A 81 -8.25 -8.91 -11.79
C VAL A 81 -9.67 -8.69 -11.28
N GLY A 82 -10.56 -8.01 -12.01
CA GLY A 82 -11.95 -7.80 -11.61
C GLY A 82 -12.72 -9.12 -11.43
N ASN A 83 -12.52 -10.07 -12.34
CA ASN A 83 -13.07 -11.43 -12.23
C ASN A 83 -12.23 -12.26 -11.23
N PRO A 84 -12.80 -12.74 -10.09
CA PRO A 84 -12.05 -13.55 -9.12
C PRO A 84 -11.57 -14.90 -9.70
N HIS A 85 -12.13 -15.36 -10.81
CA HIS A 85 -11.71 -16.58 -11.50
C HIS A 85 -10.68 -16.33 -12.60
N SER A 86 -10.21 -15.09 -12.81
CA SER A 86 -9.09 -14.86 -13.73
C SER A 86 -7.80 -15.44 -13.15
N LEU A 87 -6.87 -15.83 -14.03
CA LEU A 87 -5.58 -16.38 -13.61
C LEU A 87 -4.83 -15.40 -12.71
N GLU A 88 -4.78 -14.11 -13.08
CA GLU A 88 -4.08 -13.07 -12.33
C GLU A 88 -4.71 -12.83 -10.96
N ALA A 89 -6.04 -12.85 -10.85
CA ALA A 89 -6.73 -12.72 -9.56
C ALA A 89 -6.42 -13.91 -8.63
N GLN A 90 -6.42 -15.13 -9.16
CA GLN A 90 -6.10 -16.33 -8.39
C GLN A 90 -4.64 -16.38 -7.96
N GLU A 91 -3.73 -15.89 -8.80
CA GLU A 91 -2.31 -15.79 -8.46
C GLU A 91 -2.07 -14.77 -7.36
N ALA A 92 -2.70 -13.60 -7.43
CA ALA A 92 -2.64 -12.58 -6.38
C ALA A 92 -3.19 -13.11 -5.04
N GLU A 93 -4.35 -13.78 -5.08
CA GLU A 93 -4.92 -14.40 -3.88
C GLU A 93 -4.00 -15.49 -3.31
N ARG A 94 -3.49 -16.38 -4.16
CA ARG A 94 -2.55 -17.42 -3.73
C ARG A 94 -1.31 -16.79 -3.08
N ALA A 95 -0.77 -15.73 -3.67
CA ALA A 95 0.41 -15.06 -3.16
C ALA A 95 0.17 -14.45 -1.77
N LEU A 96 -0.99 -13.81 -1.56
CA LEU A 96 -1.37 -13.26 -0.26
C LEU A 96 -1.56 -14.36 0.79
N ARG A 97 -2.24 -15.46 0.44
CA ARG A 97 -2.43 -16.61 1.35
C ARG A 97 -1.09 -17.28 1.70
N GLU A 98 -0.19 -17.42 0.73
CA GLU A 98 1.17 -17.92 0.97
C GLU A 98 1.96 -17.00 1.92
N PHE A 99 1.80 -15.68 1.83
CA PHE A 99 2.38 -14.75 2.80
C PHE A 99 1.85 -15.03 4.22
N PHE A 100 0.53 -15.19 4.37
CA PHE A 100 -0.09 -15.48 5.67
C PHE A 100 0.38 -16.81 6.27
N ASN A 101 0.44 -17.85 5.45
CA ASN A 101 0.88 -19.17 5.88
C ASN A 101 2.34 -19.12 6.34
N LYS A 102 3.22 -18.40 5.62
CA LYS A 102 4.63 -18.28 6.03
C LYS A 102 4.80 -17.60 7.39
N CYS A 103 4.05 -16.53 7.68
CA CYS A 103 4.08 -15.91 9.00
C CYS A 103 3.60 -16.89 10.08
N ARG A 104 2.49 -17.60 9.82
CA ARG A 104 1.91 -18.60 10.72
C ARG A 104 2.86 -19.76 11.02
N ASP A 105 3.50 -20.31 9.98
CA ASP A 105 4.44 -21.43 10.09
C ASP A 105 5.67 -21.08 10.94
N HIS A 106 6.01 -19.79 11.03
CA HIS A 106 7.11 -19.27 11.86
C HIS A 106 6.63 -18.76 13.23
N GLY A 107 5.35 -18.92 13.56
CA GLY A 107 4.77 -18.43 14.81
C GLY A 107 4.78 -16.90 14.94
N VAL A 108 4.87 -16.17 13.82
CA VAL A 108 4.92 -14.71 13.80
C VAL A 108 3.49 -14.17 13.63
N PRO A 109 2.95 -13.43 14.61
CA PRO A 109 1.64 -12.80 14.47
C PRO A 109 1.68 -11.72 13.39
N MET A 110 0.56 -11.50 12.70
CA MET A 110 0.51 -10.53 11.62
C MET A 110 -0.86 -9.85 11.47
N GLY A 111 -0.84 -8.72 10.75
CA GLY A 111 -2.04 -8.01 10.31
C GLY A 111 -1.84 -7.40 8.93
N VAL A 112 -2.93 -6.91 8.34
CA VAL A 112 -2.91 -6.23 7.04
C VAL A 112 -3.59 -4.87 7.16
N ALA A 113 -2.96 -3.82 6.66
CA ALA A 113 -3.55 -2.49 6.52
C ALA A 113 -3.73 -2.17 5.02
N LEU A 114 -4.96 -2.01 4.56
CA LEU A 114 -5.28 -1.68 3.17
C LEU A 114 -5.22 -0.17 3.03
N VAL A 115 -4.23 0.31 2.28
CA VAL A 115 -4.10 1.71 1.93
C VAL A 115 -4.85 1.95 0.62
N PRO A 116 -5.86 2.83 0.58
CA PRO A 116 -6.53 3.14 -0.66
C PRO A 116 -5.64 4.00 -1.56
N ASP A 117 -5.82 3.87 -2.87
CA ASP A 117 -5.44 4.94 -3.81
C ASP A 117 -6.06 6.29 -3.38
N LEU A 118 -5.21 7.31 -3.28
CA LEU A 118 -5.59 8.64 -2.78
C LEU A 118 -5.88 9.64 -3.91
N SER A 119 -6.05 9.15 -5.13
CA SER A 119 -6.45 10.00 -6.26
C SER A 119 -7.87 10.56 -6.04
N PRO A 120 -8.15 11.79 -6.50
CA PRO A 120 -9.45 12.41 -6.32
C PRO A 120 -10.58 11.57 -6.93
N ILE A 121 -11.64 11.31 -6.17
CA ILE A 121 -12.80 10.54 -6.66
C ILE A 121 -13.73 11.47 -7.44
N GLN A 122 -13.81 11.29 -8.76
CA GLN A 122 -14.63 12.16 -9.63
C GLN A 122 -16.10 11.72 -9.72
N THR A 123 -16.39 10.43 -9.51
CA THR A 123 -17.69 9.82 -9.77
C THR A 123 -18.48 9.48 -8.51
N GLY A 124 -17.97 9.88 -7.33
CA GLY A 124 -18.52 9.47 -6.03
C GLY A 124 -18.29 8.00 -5.67
N HIS A 125 -17.66 7.22 -6.54
CA HIS A 125 -17.37 5.80 -6.33
C HIS A 125 -15.87 5.53 -6.32
N TYR A 126 -15.40 4.82 -5.29
CA TYR A 126 -14.02 4.38 -5.21
C TYR A 126 -13.76 3.23 -6.20
N PRO A 127 -12.87 3.40 -7.20
CA PRO A 127 -12.76 2.46 -8.32
C PRO A 127 -12.16 1.09 -7.94
N PHE A 128 -11.45 1.00 -6.80
CA PHE A 128 -10.79 -0.23 -6.36
C PHE A 128 -11.51 -0.92 -5.18
N LEU A 129 -12.77 -0.53 -4.91
CA LEU A 129 -13.54 -1.11 -3.80
C LEU A 129 -13.63 -2.64 -3.89
N TYR A 130 -13.76 -3.19 -5.10
CA TYR A 130 -13.82 -4.63 -5.32
C TYR A 130 -12.54 -5.37 -4.87
N LEU A 131 -11.37 -4.73 -4.94
CA LEU A 131 -10.12 -5.30 -4.45
C LEU A 131 -10.06 -5.25 -2.93
N HIS A 132 -10.46 -4.14 -2.32
CA HIS A 132 -10.52 -4.02 -0.86
C HIS A 132 -11.43 -5.10 -0.27
N GLN A 133 -12.64 -5.25 -0.82
CA GLN A 133 -13.59 -6.28 -0.40
C GLN A 133 -13.02 -7.69 -0.55
N ARG A 134 -12.28 -7.96 -1.62
CA ARG A 134 -11.65 -9.27 -1.84
C ARG A 134 -10.56 -9.55 -0.81
N VAL A 135 -9.66 -8.60 -0.57
CA VAL A 135 -8.58 -8.76 0.43
C VAL A 135 -9.17 -8.91 1.84
N LEU A 136 -10.19 -8.13 2.18
CA LEU A 136 -10.92 -8.27 3.44
C LEU A 136 -11.50 -9.68 3.60
N SER A 137 -12.11 -10.24 2.55
CA SER A 137 -12.62 -11.62 2.56
C SER A 137 -11.49 -12.63 2.78
N ILE A 138 -10.38 -12.50 2.07
CA ILE A 138 -9.22 -13.40 2.19
C ILE A 138 -8.65 -13.35 3.62
N CYS A 139 -8.55 -12.17 4.21
CA CYS A 139 -8.10 -12.00 5.59
C CYS A 139 -9.07 -12.63 6.59
N ALA A 140 -10.39 -12.43 6.41
CA ALA A 140 -11.40 -13.04 7.26
C ALA A 140 -11.33 -14.57 7.20
N ASP A 141 -11.25 -15.16 6.01
CA ASP A 141 -11.10 -16.61 5.83
C ASP A 141 -9.84 -17.16 6.51
N ALA A 142 -8.75 -16.38 6.49
CA ALA A 142 -7.47 -16.78 7.05
C ALA A 142 -7.36 -16.53 8.56
N GLY A 143 -8.35 -15.86 9.18
CA GLY A 143 -8.28 -15.41 10.58
C GLY A 143 -7.24 -14.32 10.82
N VAL A 144 -6.95 -13.49 9.82
CA VAL A 144 -5.99 -12.38 9.90
C VAL A 144 -6.74 -11.07 10.11
N ILE A 145 -6.33 -10.28 11.11
CA ILE A 145 -6.90 -8.95 11.35
C ILE A 145 -6.52 -8.02 10.19
N CYS A 146 -7.53 -7.36 9.63
CA CYS A 146 -7.41 -6.55 8.43
C CYS A 146 -8.07 -5.18 8.64
N LEU A 147 -7.29 -4.11 8.54
CA LEU A 147 -7.75 -2.73 8.67
C LEU A 147 -7.93 -2.13 7.27
N ASP A 148 -9.17 -1.79 6.91
CA ASP A 148 -9.45 -0.99 5.72
C ASP A 148 -9.33 0.50 6.08
N LEU A 149 -8.38 1.21 5.46
CA LEU A 149 -8.22 2.65 5.65
C LEU A 149 -9.09 3.48 4.69
N LEU A 150 -9.78 2.85 3.73
CA LEU A 150 -10.68 3.58 2.83
C LEU A 150 -11.73 4.43 3.56
N PRO A 151 -12.44 3.93 4.60
CA PRO A 151 -13.38 4.75 5.36
C PRO A 151 -12.73 5.94 6.08
N VAL A 152 -11.45 5.83 6.45
CA VAL A 152 -10.69 6.90 7.13
C VAL A 152 -10.42 8.06 6.16
N PHE A 153 -10.08 7.73 4.91
CA PHE A 153 -9.74 8.72 3.89
C PHE A 153 -10.94 9.21 3.08
N MET A 154 -12.05 8.48 3.06
CA MET A 154 -13.24 8.82 2.26
C MET A 154 -13.72 10.28 2.42
N PRO A 155 -13.81 10.85 3.65
CA PRO A 155 -14.26 12.24 3.82
C PRO A 155 -13.39 13.29 3.12
N TYR A 156 -12.12 12.96 2.89
CA TYR A 156 -11.15 13.81 2.20
C TYR A 156 -11.17 13.56 0.70
N LEU A 157 -11.30 12.29 0.27
CA LEU A 157 -11.34 11.89 -1.14
C LEU A 157 -12.57 12.40 -1.88
N THR A 158 -13.68 12.60 -1.17
CA THR A 158 -14.94 13.14 -1.73
C THR A 158 -15.03 14.66 -1.67
N ASP A 159 -14.08 15.33 -1.01
CA ASP A 159 -14.04 16.79 -0.87
C ASP A 159 -12.84 17.35 -1.68
N PRO A 160 -13.08 17.93 -2.87
CA PRO A 160 -12.00 18.44 -3.72
C PRO A 160 -11.09 19.47 -3.05
N SER A 161 -11.57 20.16 -2.03
CA SER A 161 -10.78 21.15 -1.28
C SER A 161 -9.78 20.52 -0.31
N LYS A 162 -9.96 19.24 0.04
CA LYS A 162 -9.18 18.52 1.06
C LYS A 162 -8.31 17.41 0.50
N VAL A 163 -8.57 16.95 -0.72
CA VAL A 163 -7.75 15.94 -1.40
C VAL A 163 -6.25 16.28 -1.39
N GLY A 164 -5.92 17.57 -1.50
CA GLY A 164 -4.54 18.05 -1.47
C GLY A 164 -3.83 17.80 -0.13
N ASP A 165 -4.58 17.67 0.96
CA ASP A 165 -4.03 17.40 2.29
C ASP A 165 -3.55 15.96 2.43
N LEU A 166 -4.04 15.05 1.58
CA LEU A 166 -3.70 13.63 1.66
C LEU A 166 -2.38 13.28 0.99
N LEU A 167 -1.91 14.11 0.06
CA LEU A 167 -0.74 13.85 -0.78
C LEU A 167 0.42 14.76 -0.37
N VAL A 168 1.66 14.31 -0.54
CA VAL A 168 2.84 15.16 -0.29
C VAL A 168 2.73 16.46 -1.09
N ASN A 169 2.38 16.35 -2.38
CA ASN A 169 1.97 17.47 -3.22
C ASN A 169 1.39 16.94 -4.56
N ARG A 170 0.98 17.84 -5.46
CA ARG A 170 0.45 17.49 -6.80
C ARG A 170 1.40 16.68 -7.71
N PHE A 171 2.68 16.58 -7.38
CA PHE A 171 3.71 15.86 -8.13
C PHE A 171 4.13 14.55 -7.46
N ASP A 172 3.72 14.34 -6.21
CA ASP A 172 4.05 13.18 -5.40
C ASP A 172 2.77 12.64 -4.76
N ALA A 173 2.26 11.56 -5.34
CA ALA A 173 1.03 10.89 -4.93
C ALA A 173 1.18 10.00 -3.68
N HIS A 174 2.33 10.03 -3.00
CA HIS A 174 2.47 9.36 -1.70
C HIS A 174 1.71 10.12 -0.60
N MET A 175 1.39 9.41 0.48
CA MET A 175 0.75 9.98 1.66
C MET A 175 1.55 11.16 2.21
N SER A 176 0.86 12.28 2.44
CA SER A 176 1.41 13.41 3.21
C SER A 176 1.67 13.02 4.66
N PRO A 177 2.38 13.86 5.45
CA PRO A 177 2.47 13.67 6.90
C PRO A 177 1.11 13.63 7.59
N PHE A 178 0.11 14.37 7.07
CA PHE A 178 -1.25 14.35 7.57
C PHE A 178 -1.94 13.01 7.32
N ALA A 179 -1.86 12.48 6.09
CA ALA A 179 -2.42 11.16 5.77
C ALA A 179 -1.74 10.03 6.55
N ASN A 180 -0.41 10.07 6.67
CA ASN A 180 0.34 9.11 7.49
C ASN A 180 -0.11 9.14 8.96
N ARG A 181 -0.40 10.32 9.52
CA ARG A 181 -0.91 10.44 10.89
C ARG A 181 -2.27 9.75 11.05
N LEU A 182 -3.21 10.02 10.15
CA LEU A 182 -4.54 9.38 10.19
C LEU A 182 -4.44 7.85 10.10
N ALA A 183 -3.59 7.34 9.20
CA ALA A 183 -3.33 5.91 9.09
C ALA A 183 -2.71 5.34 10.37
N ALA A 184 -1.67 5.99 10.89
CA ALA A 184 -0.96 5.56 12.10
C ALA A 184 -1.87 5.52 13.33
N GLU A 185 -2.75 6.50 13.50
CA GLU A 185 -3.74 6.53 14.59
C GLU A 185 -4.64 5.29 14.53
N LYS A 186 -5.12 4.92 13.34
CA LYS A 186 -5.98 3.74 13.15
C LYS A 186 -5.24 2.43 13.29
N VAL A 187 -3.99 2.36 12.83
CA VAL A 187 -3.11 1.22 13.06
C VAL A 187 -2.88 1.00 14.55
N LEU A 188 -2.58 2.07 15.30
CA LEU A 188 -2.37 2.00 16.75
C LEU A 188 -3.65 1.65 17.52
N GLU A 189 -4.80 2.11 17.06
CA GLU A 189 -6.10 1.73 17.63
C GLU A 189 -6.33 0.21 17.54
N VAL A 190 -6.03 -0.39 16.37
CA VAL A 190 -6.26 -1.82 16.12
C VAL A 190 -5.21 -2.71 16.79
N TRP A 191 -3.92 -2.43 16.59
CA TRP A 191 -2.84 -3.33 17.00
C TRP A 191 -2.04 -2.85 18.21
N GLY A 192 -2.17 -1.58 18.61
CA GLY A 192 -1.46 -1.03 19.77
C GLY A 192 -1.67 -1.80 21.08
N PRO A 193 -2.88 -2.32 21.40
CA PRO A 193 -3.06 -3.22 22.54
C PRO A 193 -2.24 -4.50 22.43
N THR A 194 -2.24 -5.14 21.25
CA THR A 194 -1.49 -6.38 21.00
C THR A 194 0.01 -6.18 21.15
N TRP A 195 0.54 -5.09 20.57
CA TRP A 195 1.97 -4.78 20.65
C TRP A 195 2.43 -4.47 22.07
N ARG A 196 1.59 -3.81 22.89
CA ARG A 196 1.89 -3.57 24.30
C ARG A 196 1.97 -4.87 25.09
N THR A 197 1.02 -5.79 24.90
CA THR A 197 1.05 -7.09 25.57
C THR A 197 2.30 -7.90 25.22
N VAL A 198 2.70 -7.92 23.94
CA VAL A 198 3.94 -8.60 23.52
C VAL A 198 5.17 -8.00 24.19
N TYR A 199 5.23 -6.66 24.26
CA TYR A 199 6.33 -5.95 24.93
C TYR A 199 6.41 -6.26 26.43
N GLU A 200 5.27 -6.28 27.12
CA GLU A 200 5.18 -6.59 28.56
C GLU A 200 5.60 -8.03 28.88
N VAL A 201 5.20 -9.01 28.06
CA VAL A 201 5.59 -10.41 28.27
C VAL A 201 7.10 -10.59 28.14
N LYS A 202 7.72 -9.97 27.13
CA LYS A 202 9.17 -10.06 26.92
C LYS A 202 9.98 -9.44 28.05
N SER A 203 9.56 -8.26 28.52
CA SER A 203 10.26 -7.56 29.60
C SER A 203 10.26 -8.35 30.91
N VAL A 204 9.18 -9.09 31.20
CA VAL A 204 9.09 -9.97 32.37
C VAL A 204 9.92 -11.25 32.20
N SER A 205 10.02 -11.78 30.98
CA SER A 205 10.76 -13.02 30.69
C SER A 205 12.29 -12.88 30.70
N GLY A 206 12.82 -11.66 30.74
CA GLY A 206 14.26 -11.40 30.70
C GLY A 206 14.89 -11.65 29.31
N GLU A 207 14.09 -11.90 28.29
CA GLU A 207 14.55 -11.78 26.90
C GLU A 207 14.89 -10.31 26.64
N ASP A 208 16.12 -10.06 26.20
CA ASP A 208 16.71 -8.74 26.04
C ASP A 208 15.85 -7.87 25.12
N VAL A 209 14.97 -7.06 25.72
CA VAL A 209 14.14 -6.10 24.99
C VAL A 209 15.06 -4.95 24.66
N GLY A 210 15.74 -5.03 23.51
CA GLY A 210 16.59 -3.96 23.01
C GLY A 210 15.85 -2.64 23.10
N ALA A 211 16.14 -1.86 24.14
CA ALA A 211 15.43 -0.65 24.48
C ALA A 211 15.83 0.42 23.46
N VAL A 212 15.12 0.45 22.32
CA VAL A 212 15.13 1.63 21.46
C VAL A 212 14.31 2.67 22.20
N SER A 213 15.01 3.49 22.99
CA SER A 213 14.47 4.68 23.61
C SER A 213 13.78 5.54 22.55
N ILE A 214 12.44 5.58 22.59
CA ILE A 214 11.59 6.42 21.73
C ILE A 214 11.98 7.91 21.85
N ALA A 215 12.78 8.29 22.86
CA ALA A 215 13.27 9.65 23.02
C ALA A 215 14.36 10.08 22.00
N GLN A 216 14.94 9.18 21.20
CA GLN A 216 15.95 9.53 20.19
C GLN A 216 15.39 9.82 18.79
N ALA A 217 14.18 9.37 18.46
CA ALA A 217 13.58 9.56 17.13
C ALA A 217 12.86 10.93 16.93
N ALA A 218 12.89 11.80 17.94
CA ALA A 218 12.25 13.13 17.88
C ALA A 218 13.26 14.29 17.78
N ARG A 219 14.52 14.02 17.39
CA ARG A 219 15.60 15.02 17.32
C ARG A 219 16.38 15.05 16.00
N GLU A 220 15.85 14.49 14.92
CA GLU A 220 16.36 14.67 13.55
C GLU A 220 15.21 15.07 12.63
#